data_AF-A0A3S2WXA5-F1
#
_entry.id   AF-A0A3S2WXA5-F1
#
_cell.length_a   1.000
_cell.length_b   1.000
_cell.length_c   1.000
_cell.angle_alpha   90.00
_cell.angle_beta   90.00
_cell.angle_gamma   90.00
#
_symmetry.space_group_name_H-M   'P 1'
#
loop_
_entity.id
_entity.type
_entity.pdbx_description
1 polymer ?
#
loop_
_entity_poly.entity_id
_entity_poly.type
_entity_poly.pdbx_seq_one_letter_code
_entity_poly.pdbx_strand_id
1 'polypeptide(L)'
;MAHPSPLIADRAEFIDALKLLAKGHVMVHVGDSVHGIAIDGGRVRYSAGTLKRYGLVDEFDNPDGFPGVRYYRISDRGRQFADRAVVAWHSRRLWERALLRLVG
;
A
#
# COMPACT_ATOMS: atom_id res chain seq x y z
N MET A 1 8.71 -28.55 4.31
CA MET A 1 8.75 -27.51 5.35
C MET A 1 8.14 -26.24 4.76
N ALA A 2 7.03 -25.75 5.31
CA ALA A 2 6.40 -24.53 4.82
C ALA A 2 7.22 -23.33 5.29
N HIS A 3 7.87 -22.61 4.38
CA HIS A 3 8.44 -21.30 4.70
C HIS A 3 7.29 -20.36 5.05
N PRO A 4 7.37 -19.59 6.15
CA PRO A 4 6.34 -18.60 6.46
C PRO A 4 6.23 -17.64 5.27
N SER A 5 5.05 -17.56 4.65
CA SER A 5 4.81 -16.61 3.57
C SER A 5 5.11 -15.20 4.09
N PRO A 6 5.83 -14.37 3.32
CA PRO A 6 6.19 -13.04 3.77
C PRO A 6 4.92 -12.24 4.09
N LEU A 7 4.89 -11.66 5.30
CA LEU A 7 3.79 -10.81 5.80
C LEU A 7 3.52 -9.60 4.89
N ILE A 8 4.57 -9.15 4.20
CA ILE A 8 4.55 -8.14 3.15
C ILE A 8 5.30 -8.75 1.98
N ALA A 9 4.55 -9.20 0.96
CA ALA A 9 5.11 -9.93 -0.19
C ALA A 9 5.89 -9.07 -1.18
N ASP A 10 5.71 -7.75 -1.14
CA ASP A 10 6.59 -6.79 -1.80
C ASP A 10 6.72 -5.54 -0.91
N ARG A 11 7.85 -5.41 -0.22
CA ARG A 11 8.10 -4.29 0.68
C ARG A 11 8.29 -2.97 -0.05
N ALA A 12 8.79 -3.00 -1.29
CA ALA A 12 9.01 -1.79 -2.07
C ALA A 12 7.66 -1.22 -2.52
N GLU A 13 6.79 -2.05 -3.10
CA GLU A 13 5.42 -1.67 -3.46
C GLU A 13 4.68 -1.12 -2.23
N PHE A 14 4.84 -1.76 -1.06
CA PHE A 14 4.18 -1.32 0.17
C PHE A 14 4.64 0.07 0.63
N ILE A 15 5.95 0.34 0.61
CA ILE A 15 6.48 1.67 0.96
C ILE A 15 6.06 2.72 -0.08
N ASP A 16 6.10 2.40 -1.36
CA ASP A 16 5.72 3.33 -2.42
C ASP A 16 4.22 3.66 -2.35
N ALA A 17 3.36 2.68 -2.06
CA ALA A 17 1.94 2.88 -1.79
C ALA A 17 1.71 3.78 -0.57
N LEU A 18 2.41 3.54 0.55
CA LEU A 18 2.30 4.39 1.74
C LEU A 18 2.72 5.84 1.46
N LYS A 19 3.76 6.06 0.66
CA LYS A 19 4.21 7.41 0.27
C LYS A 19 3.16 8.15 -0.53
N LEU A 20 2.53 7.48 -1.50
CA LEU A 20 1.45 8.08 -2.29
C LEU A 20 0.23 8.40 -1.43
N LEU A 21 -0.21 7.44 -0.60
CA LEU A 21 -1.31 7.64 0.34
C LEU A 21 -1.05 8.78 1.34
N ALA A 22 0.18 8.89 1.85
CA ALA A 22 0.58 9.97 2.76
C ALA A 22 0.65 11.34 2.09
N LYS A 23 0.75 11.39 0.75
CA LYS A 23 0.63 12.63 -0.04
C LYS A 23 -0.83 13.00 -0.35
N GLY A 24 -1.79 12.18 0.07
CA GLY A 24 -3.21 12.41 -0.16
C GLY A 24 -3.77 11.72 -1.41
N HIS A 25 -2.98 10.91 -2.12
CA HIS A 25 -3.54 10.07 -3.18
C HIS A 25 -4.53 9.06 -2.59
N VAL A 26 -5.51 8.68 -3.40
CA VAL A 26 -6.58 7.74 -3.01
C VAL A 26 -6.29 6.38 -3.61
N MET A 27 -6.43 5.34 -2.80
CA MET A 27 -6.46 3.97 -3.30
C MET A 27 -7.88 3.64 -3.76
N VAL A 28 -8.02 3.18 -5.00
CA VAL A 28 -9.28 2.74 -5.57
C VAL A 28 -9.30 1.23 -5.72
N HIS A 29 -10.45 0.62 -5.48
CA HIS A 29 -10.67 -0.79 -5.72
C HIS A 29 -11.89 -0.95 -6.63
N VAL A 30 -11.64 -1.35 -7.88
CA VAL A 30 -12.66 -1.54 -8.90
C VAL A 30 -13.20 -2.97 -8.83
N GLY A 31 -14.47 -3.12 -8.44
CA GLY A 31 -15.14 -4.41 -8.29
C GLY A 31 -14.58 -5.30 -7.17
N ASP A 32 -14.85 -6.60 -7.22
CA ASP A 32 -14.38 -7.62 -6.25
C ASP A 32 -13.11 -8.36 -6.70
N SER A 33 -12.51 -7.93 -7.82
CA SER A 33 -11.30 -8.56 -8.33
C SER A 33 -10.04 -8.01 -7.64
N VAL A 34 -9.18 -8.92 -7.15
CA VAL A 34 -7.89 -8.58 -6.52
C VAL A 34 -6.97 -7.78 -7.46
N HIS A 35 -7.23 -7.83 -8.76
CA HIS A 35 -6.49 -7.13 -9.80
C HIS A 35 -6.96 -5.69 -10.08
N GLY A 36 -8.04 -5.23 -9.44
CA GLY A 36 -8.67 -3.93 -9.66
C GLY A 36 -8.20 -2.82 -8.73
N ILE A 37 -7.08 -2.99 -8.02
CA ILE A 37 -6.61 -2.02 -7.03
C ILE A 37 -5.52 -1.13 -7.60
N ALA A 38 -5.70 0.19 -7.46
CA ALA A 38 -4.76 1.19 -7.95
C ALA A 38 -4.62 2.38 -6.99
N ILE A 39 -3.47 3.04 -7.03
CA ILE A 39 -3.21 4.34 -6.41
C ILE A 39 -2.61 5.22 -7.50
N ASP A 40 -3.19 6.40 -7.74
CA ASP A 40 -2.72 7.33 -8.78
C ASP A 40 -2.60 6.70 -10.19
N GLY A 41 -3.53 5.79 -10.52
CA GLY A 41 -3.51 5.00 -11.76
C GLY A 41 -2.47 3.86 -11.80
N GLY A 42 -1.54 3.81 -10.85
CA GLY A 42 -0.58 2.70 -10.69
C GLY A 42 -1.21 1.50 -9.99
N ARG A 43 -1.04 0.29 -10.53
CA ARG A 43 -1.60 -0.94 -9.94
C ARG A 43 -0.86 -1.33 -8.66
N VAL A 44 -1.63 -1.68 -7.63
CA VAL A 44 -1.12 -2.24 -6.37
C VAL A 44 -1.39 -3.74 -6.39
N ARG A 45 -0.36 -4.58 -6.51
CA ARG A 45 -0.52 -6.02 -6.74
C ARG A 45 -0.51 -6.83 -5.46
N TYR A 46 0.32 -6.45 -4.49
CA TYR A 46 0.58 -7.27 -3.30
C TYR A 46 0.23 -6.55 -1.98
N SER A 47 0.23 -5.23 -1.99
CA SER A 47 0.21 -4.43 -0.76
C SER A 47 -1.19 -4.08 -0.27
N ALA A 48 -2.20 -4.14 -1.13
CA ALA A 48 -3.54 -3.67 -0.81
C ALA A 48 -4.19 -4.46 0.34
N GLY A 49 -4.04 -5.78 0.34
CA GLY A 49 -4.53 -6.64 1.42
C GLY A 49 -3.85 -6.31 2.76
N THR A 50 -2.54 -6.07 2.73
CA THR A 50 -1.74 -5.70 3.90
C THR A 50 -2.15 -4.32 4.44
N LEU A 51 -2.31 -3.31 3.58
CA LEU A 51 -2.75 -1.97 3.96
C LEU A 51 -4.10 -2.01 4.70
N LYS A 52 -5.07 -2.76 4.17
CA LYS A 52 -6.39 -2.96 4.78
C LYS A 52 -6.29 -3.76 6.09
N ARG A 53 -5.58 -4.90 6.09
CA ARG A 53 -5.43 -5.78 7.26
C ARG A 53 -4.85 -5.06 8.47
N TYR A 54 -3.90 -4.14 8.25
CA TYR A 54 -3.26 -3.39 9.32
C TYR A 54 -3.97 -2.07 9.67
N GLY A 55 -5.13 -1.78 9.07
CA GLY A 55 -5.88 -0.54 9.31
C GLY A 55 -5.09 0.71 8.95
N LEU A 56 -4.24 0.63 7.91
CA LEU A 56 -3.43 1.76 7.44
C LEU A 56 -4.20 2.64 6.45
N VAL A 57 -5.35 2.17 5.99
CA VAL A 57 -6.28 2.88 5.12
C VAL A 57 -7.70 2.68 5.61
N ASP A 58 -8.52 3.70 5.46
CA ASP A 58 -9.94 3.69 5.79
C ASP A 58 -10.76 3.87 4.51
N GLU A 59 -11.85 3.10 4.41
CA GLU A 59 -12.82 3.27 3.34
C GLU A 59 -13.62 4.55 3.55
N PHE A 60 -13.90 5.28 2.48
CA PHE A 60 -14.75 6.46 2.53
C PHE A 60 -15.65 6.52 1.29
N ASP A 61 -16.79 7.17 1.43
CA ASP A 61 -17.69 7.41 0.31
C ASP A 61 -17.19 8.61 -0.52
N ASN A 62 -17.09 8.42 -1.83
CA ASN A 62 -16.70 9.47 -2.76
C ASN A 62 -17.92 9.87 -3.59
N PRO A 63 -18.57 11.02 -3.31
CA PRO A 63 -19.76 11.45 -4.04
C PRO A 63 -19.49 11.71 -5.52
N ASP A 64 -18.25 12.06 -5.88
CA ASP A 64 -17.80 12.24 -7.26
C ASP A 64 -17.19 10.94 -7.85
N GLY A 65 -17.42 9.81 -7.19
CA GLY A 65 -16.89 8.51 -7.54
C GLY A 65 -17.68 7.80 -8.64
N PHE A 66 -17.20 6.61 -9.00
CA PHE A 66 -17.83 5.73 -9.96
C PHE A 66 -18.61 4.62 -9.22
N PRO A 67 -19.79 4.23 -9.72
CA PRO A 67 -20.53 3.09 -9.17
C PRO A 67 -19.70 1.82 -9.14
N GLY A 68 -19.76 1.08 -8.02
CA GLY A 68 -19.03 -0.18 -7.85
C GLY A 68 -17.52 -0.02 -7.59
N VAL A 69 -17.04 1.20 -7.34
CA VAL A 69 -15.66 1.47 -6.92
C VAL A 69 -15.63 1.81 -5.43
N ARG A 70 -14.75 1.14 -4.69
CA ARG A 70 -14.48 1.45 -3.29
C ARG A 70 -13.26 2.35 -3.18
N TYR A 71 -13.34 3.38 -2.35
CA TYR A 71 -12.31 4.40 -2.20
C TYR A 71 -11.71 4.33 -0.80
N TYR A 72 -10.38 4.41 -0.73
CA TYR A 72 -9.64 4.32 0.52
C TYR A 72 -8.64 5.47 0.64
N ARG A 73 -8.62 6.13 1.78
CA ARG A 73 -7.61 7.13 2.15
C ARG A 73 -6.70 6.58 3.24
N ILE A 74 -5.55 7.21 3.42
CA ILE A 74 -4.69 6.89 4.55
C ILE A 74 -5.42 7.18 5.87
N SER A 75 -5.37 6.25 6.82
CA SER A 75 -5.85 6.49 8.17
C SER A 75 -4.84 7.33 8.97
N ASP A 76 -5.25 7.90 10.10
CA ASP A 76 -4.32 8.62 10.99
C ASP A 76 -3.17 7.71 11.47
N ARG A 77 -3.52 6.46 11.80
CA ARG A 77 -2.55 5.40 12.12
C ARG A 77 -1.64 5.11 10.93
N GLY A 78 -2.22 5.00 9.74
CA GLY A 78 -1.51 4.81 8.48
C GLY A 78 -0.48 5.90 8.24
N ARG A 79 -0.84 7.16 8.54
CA ARG A 79 0.04 8.32 8.35
C ARG A 79 1.22 8.30 9.31
N GLN A 80 0.97 8.08 10.61
CA GLN A 80 2.03 7.91 11.61
C GLN A 80 2.94 6.71 11.32
N PHE A 81 2.38 5.65 10.75
CA PHE A 81 3.17 4.51 10.29
C PHE A 81 4.01 4.87 9.07
N ALA A 82 3.44 5.53 8.07
CA ALA A 82 4.12 5.95 6.84
C ALA A 82 5.32 6.84 7.16
N ASP A 83 5.18 7.83 8.03
CA ASP A 83 6.27 8.73 8.41
C ASP A 83 7.47 7.95 8.98
N ARG A 84 7.20 7.01 9.90
CA ARG A 84 8.24 6.15 10.49
C ARG A 84 8.83 5.16 9.49
N ALA A 85 7.98 4.52 8.69
CA ALA A 85 8.38 3.51 7.72
C ALA A 85 9.23 4.11 6.59
N VAL A 86 8.88 5.31 6.14
CA VAL A 86 9.64 6.05 5.12
C VAL A 86 11.01 6.45 5.67
N VAL A 87 11.07 7.03 6.88
CA VAL A 87 12.36 7.37 7.51
C VAL A 87 13.25 6.13 7.68
N ALA A 88 12.70 5.03 8.19
CA ALA A 88 13.42 3.77 8.35
C ALA A 88 13.84 3.13 7.01
N TRP A 89 13.04 3.32 5.95
CA TRP A 89 13.39 2.84 4.61
C TRP A 89 14.49 3.68 3.96
N HIS A 90 14.56 4.98 4.25
CA HIS A 90 15.60 5.87 3.74
C HIS A 90 16.94 5.75 4.47
N SER A 91 16.94 5.30 5.73
CA SER A 91 18.17 5.03 6.48
C SER A 91 18.87 3.72 6.07
N ARG A 92 18.21 2.86 5.28
CA ARG A 92 18.81 1.64 4.72
C ARG A 92 19.66 1.92 3.49
N ARG A 93 20.80 1.24 3.38
CA ARG A 93 21.74 1.41 2.26
C ARG A 93 21.08 0.99 0.95
N LEU A 94 21.37 1.71 -0.15
CA LEU A 94 20.71 1.53 -1.45
C LEU A 94 20.74 0.09 -2.00
N TRP A 95 21.79 -0.69 -1.69
CA TRP A 95 21.92 -2.09 -2.10
C TRP A 95 20.99 -3.04 -1.31
N GLU A 96 20.68 -2.74 -0.05
CA GLU A 96 19.68 -3.49 0.73
C GLU A 96 18.27 -3.27 0.17
N ARG A 97 18.01 -2.06 -0.35
CA ARG A 97 16.73 -1.72 -1.01
C ARG A 97 16.58 -2.45 -2.35
N ALA A 98 17.67 -2.61 -3.10
CA ALA A 98 17.70 -3.37 -4.34
C ALA A 98 17.53 -4.88 -4.10
N LEU A 99 18.19 -5.45 -3.09
CA LEU A 99 18.02 -6.85 -2.70
C LEU A 99 16.58 -7.17 -2.28
N LEU A 100 15.92 -6.28 -1.53
CA LEU A 100 14.51 -6.47 -1.17
C LEU A 100 13.54 -6.43 -2.35
N ARG A 101 13.89 -5.73 -3.45
CA ARG A 101 13.11 -5.77 -4.70
C ARG A 101 13.28 -7.09 -5.46
N LEU A 102 14.41 -7.78 -5.30
CA LEU A 102 14.68 -9.06 -5.96
C LEU A 102 14.15 -10.27 -5.18
N VAL A 103 14.00 -10.14 -3.86
CA VAL A 103 13.65 -11.27 -2.99
C VAL A 103 12.15 -11.38 -2.71
N GLY A 104 11.36 -10.31 -2.88
CA GLY A 104 9.92 -10.31 -2.56
C GLY A 104 9.67 -10.24 -1.06
#